data_AF-A0AAV1SC52-F1
#
_entry.id   AF-A0AAV1SC52-F1
#
_cell.length_a   1.000
_cell.length_b   1.000
_cell.length_c   1.000
_cell.angle_alpha   90.00
_cell.angle_beta   90.00
_cell.angle_gamma   90.00
#
_symmetry.space_group_name_H-M   'P 1'
#
loop_
_entity.id
_entity.type
_entity.pdbx_description
1 polymer ?
#
loop_
_entity_poly.entity_id
_entity_poly.type
_entity_poly.pdbx_seq_one_letter_code
_entity_poly.pdbx_strand_id
1 'polypeptide(L)'
;MHCQSLRVRPLNYNSVATSSVLSRSRRVLKVSCEAASVDVLEMNKIDNQAEKQLTCVMKFGGSSLASAERMKEVAELILSFPNERPVIVLSAMGKTTNKLLLAGEKAVSCGVTNVDSIEELSFIKELHLRTVKELEVDKSIIANHLEELEQLLKGIAMMKELTPRTRDYLVSFGECMSTRIFAAYMNKIGAKARQYDAFKIGFVTTDDFTNADILEATYPAVAQSLHGDWISDPAIPIVTGFLGKGWRSCAITTLGRGGSDLTATTIGKALGLREIQVWKDVDGVLTCDPNIYPRAEPVPYLTFDEAAELAYFGAQVLHPQSMRPAREGDIPVRVKNSYNPNAPGTLITRARDMSKAVLTSIVLKRNVTMLDIVSTRMLGQFGFLAKVFSIFEDLGISVDVVATSEVSISLTLDPSKLWSRELIQQASELDHVVEELEKIAIVNLLQHRSIISLIGNVQRSSLILEKVFNVLRTNGVNVQMISQGASKVNISLIVNDDEAEQCVRSLHSSFFDSEVEWEYVPDNGSAST
;
A
#
# COMPACT_ATOMS: atom_id res chain seq x y z
N MET A 1 -52.22 -37.44 15.43
CA MET A 1 -51.62 -38.79 15.29
C MET A 1 -50.10 -38.64 15.28
N HIS A 2 -49.42 -39.59 15.93
CA HIS A 2 -48.00 -39.70 16.34
C HIS A 2 -46.96 -39.01 15.42
N CYS A 3 -45.94 -38.27 15.90
CA CYS A 3 -44.90 -38.52 16.92
C CYS A 3 -43.85 -39.56 16.48
N GLN A 4 -42.62 -39.14 16.19
CA GLN A 4 -41.45 -39.51 17.01
C GLN A 4 -40.15 -38.81 16.55
N SER A 5 -39.39 -38.42 17.57
CA SER A 5 -38.06 -37.83 17.57
C SER A 5 -36.99 -38.91 17.65
N LEU A 6 -35.78 -38.63 17.13
CA LEU A 6 -34.59 -39.40 17.45
C LEU A 6 -33.46 -38.44 17.85
N ARG A 7 -33.08 -38.55 19.13
CA ARG A 7 -31.94 -37.88 19.78
C ARG A 7 -30.67 -38.65 19.44
N VAL A 8 -29.59 -37.90 19.19
CA VAL A 8 -28.21 -38.41 19.16
C VAL A 8 -27.53 -38.05 20.49
N ARG A 9 -26.86 -39.02 21.12
CA ARG A 9 -25.89 -38.80 22.21
C ARG A 9 -24.61 -39.62 21.96
N PRO A 10 -23.46 -39.18 22.50
CA PRO A 10 -22.13 -39.45 21.96
C PRO A 10 -21.42 -40.62 22.66
N LEU A 11 -20.37 -41.15 22.03
CA LEU A 11 -19.42 -42.08 22.63
C LEU A 11 -17.99 -41.51 22.54
N ASN A 12 -17.48 -41.09 23.69
CA ASN A 12 -16.05 -40.97 23.99
C ASN A 12 -15.49 -42.36 24.25
N TYR A 13 -14.27 -42.66 23.79
CA TYR A 13 -13.42 -43.66 24.44
C TYR A 13 -11.96 -43.22 24.48
N ASN A 14 -11.44 -43.19 25.72
CA ASN A 14 -10.07 -42.98 26.10
C ASN A 14 -9.20 -44.23 25.85
N SER A 15 -7.90 -43.94 25.79
CA SER A 15 -6.72 -44.81 25.82
C SER A 15 -6.76 -46.01 26.78
N VAL A 16 -6.03 -47.08 26.43
CA VAL A 16 -5.07 -47.81 27.30
C VAL A 16 -4.10 -48.63 26.41
N ALA A 17 -2.81 -48.60 26.76
CA ALA A 17 -1.70 -49.34 26.17
C ALA A 17 -1.55 -50.77 26.71
N THR A 18 -0.91 -51.69 25.96
CA THR A 18 -0.03 -52.76 26.50
C THR A 18 0.74 -53.49 25.39
N SER A 19 1.92 -54.01 25.77
CA SER A 19 3.04 -54.55 24.99
C SER A 19 2.93 -56.04 24.58
N SER A 20 3.58 -56.45 23.47
CA SER A 20 4.52 -57.62 23.41
C SER A 20 5.01 -58.01 21.98
N VAL A 21 6.31 -57.81 21.75
CA VAL A 21 7.38 -58.68 21.19
C VAL A 21 7.09 -59.89 20.24
N LEU A 22 7.86 -59.92 19.12
CA LEU A 22 8.36 -61.03 18.23
C LEU A 22 7.44 -61.76 17.21
N SER A 23 7.71 -61.60 15.90
CA SER A 23 8.49 -62.56 15.09
C SER A 23 8.49 -62.20 13.58
N ARG A 24 9.63 -62.47 12.92
CA ARG A 24 9.88 -62.28 11.47
C ARG A 24 9.16 -63.36 10.65
N SER A 25 8.53 -62.98 9.53
CA SER A 25 8.47 -63.83 8.33
C SER A 25 8.50 -62.98 7.06
N ARG A 26 9.54 -63.22 6.26
CA ARG A 26 9.76 -62.65 4.92
C ARG A 26 8.73 -63.25 3.96
N ARG A 27 8.02 -62.42 3.20
CA ARG A 27 7.51 -62.79 1.87
C ARG A 27 8.09 -61.82 0.85
N VAL A 28 9.04 -62.33 0.08
CA VAL A 28 9.62 -61.68 -1.09
C VAL A 28 8.64 -61.87 -2.24
N LEU A 29 7.99 -60.81 -2.69
CA LEU A 29 7.28 -60.77 -3.97
C LEU A 29 8.27 -60.25 -5.01
N LYS A 30 8.73 -61.17 -5.86
CA LYS A 30 9.57 -60.89 -7.03
C LYS A 30 8.62 -60.57 -8.18
N VAL A 31 8.56 -59.31 -8.60
CA VAL A 31 7.87 -58.91 -9.83
C VAL A 31 8.95 -58.50 -10.83
N SER A 32 9.10 -59.30 -11.88
CA SER A 32 9.90 -58.99 -13.05
C SER A 32 9.03 -58.21 -14.03
N CYS A 33 9.39 -56.95 -14.33
CA CYS A 33 8.78 -56.20 -15.42
C CYS A 33 9.43 -56.60 -16.75
N GLU A 34 8.63 -57.12 -17.67
CA GLU A 34 8.94 -57.09 -19.10
C GLU A 34 8.73 -55.66 -19.60
N ALA A 35 9.77 -55.12 -20.22
CA ALA A 35 9.76 -53.80 -20.82
C ALA A 35 8.88 -53.79 -22.08
N ALA A 36 7.89 -52.90 -22.13
CA ALA A 36 7.43 -52.28 -23.38
C ALA A 36 6.46 -51.11 -23.10
N SER A 37 6.93 -49.92 -23.46
CA SER A 37 6.15 -48.77 -23.96
C SER A 37 4.99 -48.21 -23.12
N VAL A 38 5.29 -47.30 -22.19
CA VAL A 38 4.40 -46.17 -21.86
C VAL A 38 5.22 -44.95 -21.42
N ASP A 39 6.05 -44.38 -22.30
CA ASP A 39 6.77 -43.12 -22.04
C ASP A 39 6.58 -42.14 -23.20
N VAL A 40 5.33 -41.70 -23.47
CA VAL A 40 5.08 -40.55 -24.38
C VAL A 40 3.85 -39.70 -23.97
N LEU A 41 3.08 -40.08 -22.93
CA LEU A 41 1.80 -39.39 -22.62
C LEU A 41 1.82 -38.43 -21.42
N GLU A 42 2.87 -38.40 -20.60
CA GLU A 42 2.91 -37.52 -19.41
C GLU A 42 3.70 -36.22 -19.60
N MET A 43 4.58 -36.09 -20.59
CA MET A 43 5.29 -34.82 -20.83
C MET A 43 4.45 -33.74 -21.53
N ASN A 44 3.42 -34.10 -22.30
CA ASN A 44 2.59 -33.12 -23.03
C ASN A 44 1.43 -32.49 -22.23
N LYS A 45 1.13 -32.98 -21.03
CA LYS A 45 0.05 -32.43 -20.19
C LYS A 45 0.51 -31.34 -19.22
N ILE A 46 1.79 -31.34 -18.84
CA ILE A 46 2.35 -30.35 -17.92
C ILE A 46 2.64 -29.02 -18.66
N ASP A 47 3.13 -29.09 -19.90
CA ASP A 47 3.40 -27.88 -20.71
C ASP A 47 2.14 -27.12 -21.13
N ASN A 48 1.01 -27.82 -21.37
CA ASN A 48 -0.24 -27.20 -21.80
C ASN A 48 -1.03 -26.49 -20.68
N GLN A 49 -0.68 -26.72 -19.41
CA GLN A 49 -1.28 -26.02 -18.27
C GLN A 49 -0.55 -24.71 -17.93
N ALA A 50 0.78 -24.67 -18.14
CA ALA A 50 1.59 -23.49 -17.89
C ALA A 50 1.24 -22.33 -18.84
N GLU A 51 0.92 -22.61 -20.11
CA GLU A 51 0.50 -21.58 -21.08
C GLU A 51 -0.87 -20.94 -20.77
N LYS A 52 -1.66 -21.54 -19.86
CA LYS A 52 -3.05 -21.15 -19.59
C LYS A 52 -3.26 -20.44 -18.26
N GLN A 53 -2.22 -20.16 -17.48
CA GLN A 53 -2.36 -19.50 -16.19
C GLN A 53 -1.86 -18.06 -16.22
N LEU A 54 -2.61 -17.18 -15.56
CA LEU A 54 -2.16 -15.84 -15.22
C LEU A 54 -0.95 -15.97 -14.28
N THR A 55 0.08 -15.16 -14.48
CA THR A 55 1.39 -15.36 -13.81
C THR A 55 1.65 -14.36 -12.69
N CYS A 56 1.24 -13.10 -12.89
CA CYS A 56 1.48 -12.01 -11.96
C CYS A 56 0.43 -10.90 -12.10
N VAL A 57 0.43 -9.95 -11.15
CA VAL A 57 -0.30 -8.68 -11.27
C VAL A 57 0.71 -7.57 -11.51
N MET A 58 0.45 -6.69 -12.48
CA MET A 58 1.25 -5.48 -12.70
C MET A 58 0.39 -4.25 -12.44
N LYS A 59 0.76 -3.47 -11.42
CA LYS A 59 0.07 -2.23 -11.07
C LYS A 59 0.86 -1.02 -11.54
N PHE A 60 0.18 -0.09 -12.21
CA PHE A 60 0.74 1.19 -12.66
C PHE A 60 0.02 2.36 -11.96
N GLY A 61 0.80 3.29 -11.42
CA GLY A 61 0.28 4.51 -10.79
C GLY A 61 -0.11 5.59 -11.79
N GLY A 62 -0.73 6.68 -11.30
CA GLY A 62 -1.21 7.75 -12.17
C GLY A 62 -0.11 8.47 -12.96
N SER A 63 1.10 8.62 -12.40
CA SER A 63 2.25 9.20 -13.11
C SER A 63 2.72 8.35 -14.29
N SER A 64 2.59 7.01 -14.20
CA SER A 64 2.85 6.07 -15.30
C SER A 64 1.81 6.15 -16.41
N LEU A 65 0.69 6.84 -16.19
CA LEU A 65 -0.44 6.94 -17.13
C LEU A 65 -0.80 8.39 -17.45
N ALA A 66 0.10 9.33 -17.16
CA ALA A 66 -0.20 10.77 -17.17
C ALA A 66 -0.43 11.36 -18.58
N SER A 67 -0.03 10.65 -19.63
CA SER A 67 -0.16 11.06 -21.03
C SER A 67 -0.27 9.84 -21.94
N ALA A 68 -0.61 10.06 -23.22
CA ALA A 68 -0.56 9.02 -24.24
C ALA A 68 0.83 8.39 -24.32
N GLU A 69 1.89 9.20 -24.31
CA GLU A 69 3.27 8.70 -24.39
C GLU A 69 3.61 7.74 -23.24
N ARG A 70 3.26 8.11 -22.01
CA ARG A 70 3.45 7.22 -20.86
C ARG A 70 2.63 5.93 -20.97
N MET A 71 1.42 5.99 -21.54
CA MET A 71 0.65 4.77 -21.83
C MET A 71 1.31 3.88 -22.88
N LYS A 72 1.97 4.45 -23.91
CA LYS A 72 2.73 3.66 -24.88
C LYS A 72 3.89 2.94 -24.21
N GLU A 73 4.66 3.64 -23.38
CA GLU A 73 5.78 3.06 -22.62
C GLU A 73 5.31 1.92 -21.70
N VAL A 74 4.16 2.08 -21.03
CA VAL A 74 3.56 1.00 -20.22
C VAL A 74 3.14 -0.20 -21.07
N ALA A 75 2.56 0.03 -22.25
CA ALA A 75 2.19 -1.04 -23.18
C ALA A 75 3.42 -1.80 -23.69
N GLU A 76 4.46 -1.09 -24.11
CA GLU A 76 5.74 -1.66 -24.54
C GLU A 76 6.37 -2.50 -23.43
N LEU A 77 6.34 -1.99 -22.19
CA LEU A 77 6.85 -2.69 -21.02
C LEU A 77 6.09 -3.99 -20.76
N ILE A 78 4.75 -3.99 -20.83
CA ILE A 78 3.96 -5.22 -20.69
C ILE A 78 4.32 -6.24 -21.78
N LEU A 79 4.48 -5.77 -23.03
CA LEU A 79 4.81 -6.62 -24.17
C LEU A 79 6.28 -7.10 -24.17
N SER A 80 7.17 -6.42 -23.44
CA SER A 80 8.57 -6.82 -23.30
C SER A 80 8.77 -8.12 -22.50
N PHE A 81 7.72 -8.59 -21.81
CA PHE A 81 7.71 -9.86 -21.07
C PHE A 81 6.76 -10.89 -21.74
N PRO A 82 7.11 -11.44 -22.93
CA PRO A 82 6.20 -12.28 -23.72
C PRO A 82 5.85 -13.62 -23.07
N ASN A 83 6.59 -14.03 -22.03
CA ASN A 83 6.33 -15.24 -21.26
C ASN A 83 5.45 -14.99 -20.03
N GLU A 84 5.21 -13.73 -19.68
CA GLU A 84 4.30 -13.37 -18.59
C GLU A 84 2.87 -13.26 -19.14
N ARG A 85 1.89 -13.56 -18.28
CA ARG A 85 0.46 -13.41 -18.55
C ARG A 85 -0.13 -12.56 -17.42
N PRO A 86 0.10 -11.24 -17.45
CA PRO A 86 -0.21 -10.38 -16.30
C PRO A 86 -1.69 -9.99 -16.26
N VAL A 87 -2.20 -9.80 -15.05
CA VAL A 87 -3.37 -8.93 -14.79
C VAL A 87 -2.87 -7.51 -14.56
N ILE A 88 -3.38 -6.55 -15.32
CA ILE A 88 -2.98 -5.15 -15.23
C ILE A 88 -3.96 -4.39 -14.35
N VAL A 89 -3.44 -3.66 -13.36
CA VAL A 89 -4.24 -2.76 -12.51
C VAL A 89 -3.80 -1.33 -12.74
N LEU A 90 -4.73 -0.46 -13.13
CA LEU A 90 -4.43 0.93 -13.45
C LEU A 90 -5.11 1.89 -12.48
N SER A 91 -4.36 2.90 -12.03
CA SER A 91 -4.91 4.10 -11.40
C SER A 91 -5.46 5.08 -12.45
N ALA A 92 -6.17 6.11 -12.00
CA ALA A 92 -6.56 7.23 -12.86
C ALA A 92 -5.33 7.96 -13.46
N MET A 93 -5.52 8.65 -14.58
CA MET A 93 -4.43 9.35 -15.28
C MET A 93 -3.89 10.54 -14.47
N GLY A 94 -2.58 10.57 -14.20
CA GLY A 94 -1.91 11.71 -13.57
C GLY A 94 -2.58 12.18 -12.27
N LYS A 95 -3.03 13.44 -12.26
CA LYS A 95 -3.69 14.08 -11.10
C LYS A 95 -5.23 14.10 -11.19
N THR A 96 -5.83 13.29 -12.06
CA THR A 96 -7.28 13.35 -12.35
C THR A 96 -8.16 13.06 -11.14
N THR A 97 -7.80 12.11 -10.26
CA THR A 97 -8.55 11.86 -9.01
C THR A 97 -8.65 13.11 -8.14
N ASN A 98 -7.55 13.84 -7.96
CA ASN A 98 -7.55 15.09 -7.19
C ASN A 98 -8.38 16.18 -7.89
N LYS A 99 -8.32 16.24 -9.22
CA LYS A 99 -9.11 17.18 -10.02
C LYS A 99 -10.62 16.85 -9.95
N LEU A 100 -11.00 15.58 -9.91
CA LEU A 100 -12.39 15.15 -9.71
C LEU A 100 -12.91 15.58 -8.35
N LEU A 101 -12.13 15.39 -7.29
CA LEU A 101 -12.47 15.85 -5.94
C LEU A 101 -12.68 17.37 -5.88
N LEU A 102 -11.72 18.13 -6.39
CA LEU A 102 -11.80 19.60 -6.46
C LEU A 102 -12.98 20.08 -7.32
N ALA A 103 -13.28 19.40 -8.43
CA ALA A 103 -14.45 19.69 -9.26
C ALA A 103 -15.76 19.49 -8.48
N GLY A 104 -15.87 18.42 -7.69
CA GLY A 104 -17.02 18.16 -6.83
C GLY A 104 -17.20 19.24 -5.76
N GLU A 105 -16.12 19.62 -5.09
CA GLU A 105 -16.13 20.68 -4.06
C GLU A 105 -16.55 22.04 -4.65
N LYS A 106 -16.00 22.42 -5.82
CA LYS A 106 -16.41 23.64 -6.53
C LYS A 106 -17.86 23.57 -7.03
N ALA A 107 -18.32 22.41 -7.49
CA ALA A 107 -19.69 22.24 -7.97
C ALA A 107 -20.71 22.56 -6.87
N VAL A 108 -20.45 22.21 -5.61
CA VAL A 108 -21.32 22.53 -4.48
C VAL A 108 -21.64 24.03 -4.43
N SER A 109 -20.68 24.93 -4.65
CA SER A 109 -20.90 26.37 -4.49
C SER A 109 -21.14 27.14 -5.81
N CYS A 110 -20.69 26.65 -6.97
CA CYS A 110 -20.66 27.44 -8.21
C CYS A 110 -22.02 27.81 -8.82
N GLY A 111 -23.06 27.00 -8.55
CA GLY A 111 -24.38 27.13 -9.19
C GLY A 111 -24.47 26.41 -10.53
N VAL A 112 -25.68 25.95 -10.90
CA VAL A 112 -25.90 24.99 -12.01
C VAL A 112 -25.41 25.52 -13.35
N THR A 113 -25.63 26.80 -13.65
CA THR A 113 -25.24 27.42 -14.93
C THR A 113 -23.73 27.53 -15.12
N ASN A 114 -22.95 27.40 -14.04
CA ASN A 114 -21.51 27.64 -14.05
C ASN A 114 -20.71 26.33 -13.99
N VAL A 115 -21.35 25.16 -13.99
CA VAL A 115 -20.65 23.87 -13.91
C VAL A 115 -19.71 23.66 -15.10
N ASP A 116 -20.13 24.09 -16.29
CA ASP A 116 -19.32 23.98 -17.51
C ASP A 116 -18.09 24.91 -17.48
N SER A 117 -18.05 25.88 -16.55
CA SER A 117 -16.90 26.77 -16.32
C SER A 117 -15.91 26.25 -15.27
N ILE A 118 -16.16 25.07 -14.66
CA ILE A 118 -15.23 24.47 -13.71
C ILE A 118 -13.93 24.08 -14.44
N GLU A 119 -12.83 24.72 -14.07
CA GLU A 119 -11.51 24.52 -14.67
C GLU A 119 -11.05 23.05 -14.59
N GLU A 120 -11.32 22.38 -13.47
CA GLU A 120 -10.98 20.97 -13.26
C GLU A 120 -11.71 20.04 -14.23
N LEU A 121 -13.00 20.29 -14.51
CA LEU A 121 -13.78 19.53 -15.48
C LEU A 121 -13.20 19.70 -16.89
N SER A 122 -12.86 20.94 -17.25
CA SER A 122 -12.24 21.25 -18.54
C SER A 122 -10.88 20.57 -18.70
N PHE A 123 -10.06 20.59 -17.65
CA PHE A 123 -8.77 19.89 -17.61
C PHE A 123 -8.93 18.38 -17.81
N ILE A 124 -9.90 17.76 -17.12
CA ILE A 124 -10.16 16.32 -17.24
C ILE A 124 -10.61 15.97 -18.66
N LYS A 125 -11.55 16.73 -19.24
CA LYS A 125 -12.02 16.53 -20.61
C LYS A 125 -10.87 16.63 -21.62
N GLU A 126 -10.10 17.72 -21.55
CA GLU A 126 -8.98 17.96 -22.48
C GLU A 126 -7.93 16.85 -22.38
N LEU A 127 -7.54 16.47 -21.16
CA LEU A 127 -6.53 15.42 -20.96
C LEU A 127 -6.95 14.10 -21.63
N HIS A 128 -8.18 13.63 -21.39
CA HIS A 128 -8.62 12.35 -21.91
C HIS A 128 -8.89 12.41 -23.42
N LEU A 129 -9.50 13.49 -23.93
CA LEU A 129 -9.75 13.67 -25.36
C LEU A 129 -8.43 13.77 -26.16
N ARG A 130 -7.46 14.53 -25.65
CA ARG A 130 -6.12 14.61 -26.24
C ARG A 130 -5.45 13.24 -26.24
N THR A 131 -5.53 12.50 -25.15
CA THR A 131 -4.91 11.16 -25.04
C THR A 131 -5.53 10.17 -26.02
N VAL A 132 -6.86 10.14 -26.12
CA VAL A 132 -7.59 9.33 -27.11
C VAL A 132 -7.14 9.67 -28.53
N LYS A 133 -7.00 10.96 -28.84
CA LYS A 133 -6.54 11.44 -30.15
C LYS A 133 -5.10 11.02 -30.44
N GLU A 134 -4.19 11.20 -29.49
CA GLU A 134 -2.76 10.86 -29.64
C GLU A 134 -2.50 9.35 -29.71
N LEU A 135 -3.30 8.53 -29.03
CA LEU A 135 -3.30 7.07 -29.18
C LEU A 135 -4.11 6.60 -30.41
N GLU A 136 -4.82 7.53 -31.06
CA GLU A 136 -5.76 7.33 -32.16
C GLU A 136 -6.71 6.14 -31.92
N VAL A 137 -7.33 6.15 -30.74
CA VAL A 137 -8.43 5.25 -30.36
C VAL A 137 -9.77 5.98 -30.52
N ASP A 138 -10.88 5.25 -30.60
CA ASP A 138 -12.20 5.88 -30.77
C ASP A 138 -12.59 6.67 -29.52
N LYS A 139 -12.99 7.94 -29.70
CA LYS A 139 -13.50 8.80 -28.63
C LYS A 139 -14.78 8.28 -27.97
N SER A 140 -15.54 7.44 -28.67
CA SER A 140 -16.77 6.85 -28.16
C SER A 140 -16.55 6.04 -26.86
N ILE A 141 -15.33 5.52 -26.63
CA ILE A 141 -14.99 4.74 -25.44
C ILE A 141 -15.08 5.52 -24.13
N ILE A 142 -14.91 6.86 -24.18
CA ILE A 142 -14.98 7.74 -23.01
C ILE A 142 -16.11 8.78 -23.08
N ALA A 143 -16.75 8.97 -24.24
CA ALA A 143 -17.77 10.01 -24.44
C ALA A 143 -18.88 9.94 -23.37
N ASN A 144 -19.47 8.75 -23.17
CA ASN A 144 -20.52 8.55 -22.18
C ASN A 144 -20.05 8.86 -20.75
N HIS A 145 -18.80 8.55 -20.40
CA HIS A 145 -18.27 8.82 -19.07
C HIS A 145 -18.05 10.31 -18.83
N LEU A 146 -17.62 11.06 -19.86
CA LEU A 146 -17.47 12.51 -19.78
C LEU A 146 -18.83 13.22 -19.68
N GLU A 147 -19.83 12.75 -20.42
CA GLU A 147 -21.21 13.26 -20.34
C GLU A 147 -21.82 12.99 -18.97
N GLU A 148 -21.67 11.77 -18.46
CA GLU A 148 -22.18 11.39 -17.15
C GLU A 148 -21.47 12.13 -16.00
N LEU A 149 -20.15 12.35 -16.11
CA LEU A 149 -19.40 13.18 -15.16
C LEU A 149 -19.94 14.61 -15.12
N GLU A 150 -20.22 15.21 -16.28
CA GLU A 150 -20.79 16.55 -16.37
C GLU A 150 -22.20 16.60 -15.75
N GLN A 151 -23.03 15.61 -16.05
CA GLN A 151 -24.37 15.49 -15.46
C GLN A 151 -24.32 15.33 -13.94
N LEU A 152 -23.37 14.54 -13.43
CA LEU A 152 -23.16 14.36 -12.00
C LEU A 152 -22.79 15.68 -11.32
N LEU A 153 -21.86 16.45 -11.89
CA LEU A 153 -21.48 17.76 -11.37
C LEU A 153 -22.63 18.77 -11.42
N LYS A 154 -23.47 18.72 -12.47
CA LYS A 154 -24.72 19.51 -12.55
C LYS A 154 -25.70 19.14 -11.44
N GLY A 155 -25.83 17.83 -11.14
CA GLY A 155 -26.62 17.34 -10.01
C GLY A 155 -26.11 17.85 -8.66
N ILE A 156 -24.79 17.75 -8.42
CA ILE A 156 -24.15 18.27 -7.19
C ILE A 156 -24.40 19.78 -7.06
N ALA A 157 -24.23 20.55 -8.14
CA ALA A 157 -24.43 21.99 -8.13
C ALA A 157 -25.87 22.43 -7.89
N MET A 158 -26.84 21.60 -8.32
CA MET A 158 -28.26 21.83 -8.10
C MET A 158 -28.66 21.52 -6.66
N MET A 159 -28.17 20.40 -6.11
CA MET A 159 -28.50 19.94 -4.76
C MET A 159 -27.74 20.68 -3.66
N LYS A 160 -26.58 21.27 -4.00
CA LYS A 160 -25.67 21.91 -3.03
C LYS A 160 -25.13 20.91 -1.98
N GLU A 161 -25.04 19.64 -2.36
CA GLU A 161 -24.62 18.55 -1.47
C GLU A 161 -23.64 17.61 -2.19
N LEU A 162 -22.55 17.25 -1.51
CA LEU A 162 -21.60 16.23 -1.94
C LEU A 162 -21.46 15.17 -0.84
N THR A 163 -22.28 14.13 -0.92
CA THR A 163 -22.22 13.02 0.05
C THR A 163 -20.99 12.14 -0.17
N PRO A 164 -20.51 11.38 0.85
CA PRO A 164 -19.43 10.40 0.67
C PRO A 164 -19.71 9.39 -0.45
N ARG A 165 -20.96 8.95 -0.60
CA ARG A 165 -21.39 8.08 -1.70
C ARG A 165 -21.23 8.73 -3.06
N THR A 166 -21.65 9.98 -3.19
CA THR A 166 -21.49 10.76 -4.43
C THR A 166 -20.01 11.02 -4.72
N ARG A 167 -19.19 11.25 -3.69
CA ARG A 167 -17.75 11.43 -3.80
C ARG A 167 -17.06 10.19 -4.37
N ASP A 168 -17.39 9.00 -3.87
CA ASP A 168 -16.88 7.73 -4.39
C ASP A 168 -17.27 7.51 -5.85
N TYR A 169 -18.52 7.83 -6.21
CA TYR A 169 -18.97 7.77 -7.60
C TYR A 169 -18.18 8.74 -8.49
N LEU A 170 -18.02 9.98 -8.04
CA LEU A 170 -17.32 11.04 -8.76
C LEU A 170 -15.86 10.69 -9.08
N VAL A 171 -15.12 10.12 -8.11
CA VAL A 171 -13.72 9.77 -8.35
C VAL A 171 -13.56 8.52 -9.20
N SER A 172 -14.55 7.63 -9.23
CA SER A 172 -14.50 6.38 -10.02
C SER A 172 -14.33 6.60 -11.52
N PHE A 173 -14.76 7.76 -12.04
CA PHE A 173 -14.57 8.14 -13.44
C PHE A 173 -13.10 8.13 -13.88
N GLY A 174 -12.16 8.40 -12.96
CA GLY A 174 -10.73 8.40 -13.24
C GLY A 174 -10.20 7.04 -13.68
N GLU A 175 -10.34 6.01 -12.85
CA GLU A 175 -9.93 4.64 -13.19
C GLU A 175 -10.77 4.05 -14.33
N CYS A 176 -12.08 4.38 -14.38
CA CYS A 176 -12.97 3.90 -15.44
C CYS A 176 -12.52 4.37 -16.83
N MET A 177 -12.15 5.65 -17.00
CA MET A 177 -11.69 6.17 -18.28
C MET A 177 -10.28 5.68 -18.63
N SER A 178 -9.34 5.72 -17.68
CA SER A 178 -7.95 5.29 -17.92
C SER A 178 -7.83 3.84 -18.39
N THR A 179 -8.55 2.91 -17.75
CA THR A 179 -8.54 1.49 -18.13
C THR A 179 -9.17 1.23 -19.49
N ARG A 180 -10.22 1.98 -19.87
CA ARG A 180 -10.88 1.87 -21.18
C ARG A 180 -9.98 2.38 -22.30
N ILE A 181 -9.35 3.53 -22.11
CA ILE A 181 -8.37 4.08 -23.07
C ILE A 181 -7.23 3.08 -23.27
N PHE A 182 -6.65 2.58 -22.17
CA PHE A 182 -5.51 1.68 -22.23
C PHE A 182 -5.86 0.34 -22.90
N ALA A 183 -6.99 -0.27 -22.53
CA ALA A 183 -7.44 -1.52 -23.16
C ALA A 183 -7.73 -1.34 -24.66
N ALA A 184 -8.34 -0.23 -25.07
CA ALA A 184 -8.58 0.08 -26.48
C ALA A 184 -7.25 0.23 -27.24
N TYR A 185 -6.27 0.91 -26.64
CA TYR A 185 -4.94 1.08 -27.24
C TYR A 185 -4.18 -0.25 -27.37
N MET A 186 -4.20 -1.10 -26.34
CA MET A 186 -3.61 -2.44 -26.41
C MET A 186 -4.18 -3.26 -27.58
N ASN A 187 -5.51 -3.27 -27.74
CA ASN A 187 -6.16 -3.97 -28.85
C ASN A 187 -5.78 -3.37 -30.21
N LYS A 188 -5.66 -2.04 -30.30
CA LYS A 188 -5.23 -1.35 -31.53
C LYS A 188 -3.84 -1.77 -31.99
N ILE A 189 -2.90 -1.97 -31.05
CA ILE A 189 -1.53 -2.42 -31.36
C ILE A 189 -1.42 -3.95 -31.51
N GLY A 190 -2.54 -4.67 -31.56
CA GLY A 190 -2.59 -6.11 -31.78
C GLY A 190 -2.48 -6.97 -30.52
N ALA A 191 -2.40 -6.36 -29.33
CA ALA A 191 -2.36 -7.06 -28.05
C ALA A 191 -3.78 -7.21 -27.49
N LYS A 192 -4.34 -8.42 -27.57
CA LYS A 192 -5.71 -8.69 -27.11
C LYS A 192 -5.86 -8.40 -25.62
N ALA A 193 -6.71 -7.42 -25.29
CA ALA A 193 -6.92 -6.95 -23.92
C ALA A 193 -8.41 -6.76 -23.62
N ARG A 194 -8.83 -7.00 -22.37
CA ARG A 194 -10.21 -6.80 -21.92
C ARG A 194 -10.25 -5.90 -20.69
N GLN A 195 -11.06 -4.84 -20.76
CA GLN A 195 -11.27 -3.93 -19.63
C GLN A 195 -12.25 -4.52 -18.61
N TYR A 196 -11.97 -4.31 -17.33
CA TYR A 196 -12.82 -4.72 -16.23
C TYR A 196 -12.99 -3.60 -15.20
N ASP A 197 -14.24 -3.31 -14.86
CA ASP A 197 -14.58 -2.51 -13.70
C ASP A 197 -14.55 -3.43 -12.47
N ALA A 198 -13.70 -3.14 -11.48
CA ALA A 198 -13.53 -3.95 -10.27
C ALA A 198 -14.88 -4.23 -9.57
N PHE A 199 -15.73 -3.19 -9.47
CA PHE A 199 -17.07 -3.26 -8.89
C PHE A 199 -18.07 -4.14 -9.68
N LYS A 200 -17.71 -4.63 -10.87
CA LYS A 200 -18.51 -5.60 -11.66
C LYS A 200 -17.99 -7.03 -11.59
N ILE A 201 -16.70 -7.22 -11.27
CA ILE A 201 -16.04 -8.54 -11.29
C ILE A 201 -15.81 -9.16 -9.90
N GLY A 202 -16.62 -8.76 -8.92
CA GLY A 202 -16.60 -9.39 -7.60
C GLY A 202 -15.75 -8.68 -6.55
N PHE A 203 -15.28 -7.44 -6.76
CA PHE A 203 -14.81 -6.63 -5.63
C PHE A 203 -15.99 -6.20 -4.77
N VAL A 204 -16.20 -6.91 -3.65
CA VAL A 204 -17.28 -6.67 -2.70
C VAL A 204 -16.71 -6.02 -1.44
N THR A 205 -17.31 -4.91 -1.03
CA THR A 205 -16.82 -4.08 0.07
C THR A 205 -17.90 -3.79 1.11
N THR A 206 -17.51 -3.23 2.26
CA THR A 206 -18.45 -2.55 3.15
C THR A 206 -19.04 -1.29 2.48
N ASP A 207 -20.08 -0.73 3.07
CA ASP A 207 -20.73 0.50 2.57
C ASP A 207 -20.12 1.78 3.20
N ASP A 208 -18.94 1.68 3.82
CA ASP A 208 -18.20 2.79 4.41
C ASP A 208 -17.47 3.56 3.30
N PHE A 209 -18.22 4.38 2.55
CA PHE A 209 -17.69 5.18 1.43
C PHE A 209 -16.43 5.97 1.84
N THR A 210 -15.56 6.25 0.86
CA THR A 210 -14.23 6.87 0.99
C THR A 210 -13.13 6.00 1.60
N ASN A 211 -13.49 4.92 2.31
CA ASN A 211 -12.53 4.01 2.94
C ASN A 211 -13.13 2.61 3.16
N ALA A 212 -13.76 2.06 2.12
CA ALA A 212 -14.48 0.81 2.23
C ALA A 212 -13.52 -0.38 2.39
N ASP A 213 -13.86 -1.30 3.30
CA ASP A 213 -13.06 -2.52 3.52
C ASP A 213 -13.49 -3.64 2.56
N ILE A 214 -12.51 -4.39 2.04
CA ILE A 214 -12.76 -5.55 1.18
C ILE A 214 -13.29 -6.71 2.02
N LEU A 215 -14.40 -7.29 1.59
CA LEU A 215 -14.99 -8.47 2.24
C LEU A 215 -14.39 -9.76 1.66
N GLU A 216 -14.31 -10.81 2.49
CA GLU A 216 -13.77 -12.13 2.12
C GLU A 216 -14.45 -12.76 0.88
N ALA A 217 -15.72 -12.43 0.62
CA ALA A 217 -16.43 -12.87 -0.57
C ALA A 217 -15.77 -12.41 -1.89
N THR A 218 -14.89 -11.40 -1.83
CA THR A 218 -14.17 -10.86 -2.98
C THR A 218 -13.24 -11.88 -3.61
N TYR A 219 -12.46 -12.62 -2.80
CA TYR A 219 -11.42 -13.51 -3.32
C TYR A 219 -11.97 -14.60 -4.26
N PRO A 220 -12.99 -15.41 -3.88
CA PRO A 220 -13.55 -16.39 -4.80
C PRO A 220 -14.28 -15.77 -5.98
N ALA A 221 -14.95 -14.63 -5.80
CA ALA A 221 -15.70 -13.97 -6.87
C ALA A 221 -14.78 -13.41 -7.97
N VAL A 222 -13.71 -12.69 -7.57
CA VAL A 222 -12.69 -12.18 -8.50
C VAL A 222 -11.98 -13.31 -9.23
N ALA A 223 -11.63 -14.38 -8.51
CA ALA A 223 -11.01 -15.55 -9.10
C ALA A 223 -11.91 -16.18 -10.17
N GLN A 224 -13.20 -16.37 -9.85
CA GLN A 224 -14.17 -16.93 -10.80
C GLN A 224 -14.33 -16.07 -12.05
N SER A 225 -14.46 -14.75 -11.91
CA SER A 225 -14.62 -13.84 -13.04
C SER A 225 -13.39 -13.81 -13.93
N LEU A 226 -12.20 -13.52 -13.37
CA LEU A 226 -10.98 -13.35 -14.17
C LEU A 226 -10.49 -14.68 -14.76
N HIS A 227 -10.50 -15.76 -13.98
CA HIS A 227 -10.04 -17.06 -14.45
C HIS A 227 -11.02 -17.68 -15.47
N GLY A 228 -12.33 -17.54 -15.24
CA GLY A 228 -13.35 -18.05 -16.16
C GLY A 228 -13.26 -17.39 -17.54
N ASP A 229 -13.15 -16.06 -17.55
CA ASP A 229 -12.98 -15.29 -18.78
C ASP A 229 -11.67 -15.61 -19.51
N TRP A 230 -10.58 -15.79 -18.76
CA TRP A 230 -9.28 -16.14 -19.30
C TRP A 230 -9.27 -17.51 -19.97
N ILE A 231 -9.92 -18.52 -19.37
CA ILE A 231 -10.04 -19.86 -19.97
C ILE A 231 -10.90 -19.83 -21.23
N SER A 232 -11.99 -19.08 -21.21
CA SER A 232 -12.96 -19.02 -22.31
C SER A 232 -12.39 -18.27 -23.52
N ASP A 233 -11.81 -17.10 -23.30
CA ASP A 233 -11.27 -16.25 -24.34
C ASP A 233 -10.09 -15.42 -23.80
N PRO A 234 -8.85 -15.95 -23.87
CA PRO A 234 -7.67 -15.31 -23.31
C PRO A 234 -7.47 -13.88 -23.83
N ALA A 235 -7.45 -12.92 -22.91
CA ALA A 235 -7.21 -11.51 -23.17
C ALA A 235 -6.56 -10.90 -21.92
N ILE A 236 -5.58 -10.02 -22.09
CA ILE A 236 -4.90 -9.35 -20.97
C ILE A 236 -5.94 -8.57 -20.15
N PRO A 237 -6.19 -8.92 -18.88
CA PRO A 237 -7.19 -8.22 -18.07
C PRO A 237 -6.66 -6.84 -17.64
N ILE A 238 -7.39 -5.78 -17.98
CA ILE A 238 -7.09 -4.39 -17.58
C ILE A 238 -8.15 -3.94 -16.58
N VAL A 239 -7.81 -3.98 -15.29
CA VAL A 239 -8.74 -3.80 -14.16
C VAL A 239 -8.60 -2.40 -13.55
N THR A 240 -9.72 -1.78 -13.21
CA THR A 240 -9.72 -0.52 -12.43
C THR A 240 -9.12 -0.77 -11.05
N GLY A 241 -8.10 0.01 -10.65
CA GLY A 241 -7.68 0.08 -9.25
C GLY A 241 -8.71 0.78 -8.36
N PHE A 242 -8.48 0.84 -7.04
CA PHE A 242 -9.16 1.74 -6.09
C PHE A 242 -10.67 1.54 -5.87
N LEU A 243 -11.36 0.81 -6.73
CA LEU A 243 -12.83 0.71 -6.73
C LEU A 243 -13.34 -0.65 -6.24
N GLY A 244 -14.54 -0.64 -5.67
CA GLY A 244 -15.28 -1.83 -5.26
C GLY A 244 -16.78 -1.58 -5.25
N LYS A 245 -17.57 -2.60 -4.87
CA LYS A 245 -19.03 -2.54 -4.79
C LYS A 245 -19.51 -2.80 -3.36
N GLY A 246 -20.22 -1.83 -2.79
CA GLY A 246 -20.79 -1.94 -1.44
C GLY A 246 -21.79 -3.09 -1.36
N TRP A 247 -21.66 -3.94 -0.34
CA TRP A 247 -22.45 -5.15 -0.17
C TRP A 247 -23.96 -4.88 -0.07
N ARG A 248 -24.38 -3.84 0.66
CA ARG A 248 -25.81 -3.54 0.87
C ARG A 248 -26.34 -2.56 -0.16
N SER A 249 -25.62 -1.47 -0.41
CA SER A 249 -26.09 -0.40 -1.30
C SER A 249 -25.95 -0.75 -2.77
N CYS A 250 -25.11 -1.74 -3.10
CA CYS A 250 -24.66 -2.02 -4.47
C CYS A 250 -24.02 -0.82 -5.18
N ALA A 251 -23.69 0.25 -4.44
CA ALA A 251 -23.06 1.45 -5.00
C ALA A 251 -21.56 1.22 -5.21
N ILE A 252 -20.98 2.05 -6.08
CA ILE A 252 -19.53 2.12 -6.23
C ILE A 252 -18.95 2.70 -4.94
N THR A 253 -17.91 2.06 -4.45
CA THR A 253 -17.16 2.44 -3.26
C THR A 253 -15.70 2.60 -3.64
N THR A 254 -14.96 3.36 -2.84
CA THR A 254 -13.52 3.50 -2.96
C THR A 254 -12.81 2.85 -1.77
N LEU A 255 -11.64 2.29 -2.05
CA LEU A 255 -10.84 1.50 -1.11
C LEU A 255 -9.92 2.34 -0.21
N GLY A 256 -10.09 3.66 -0.22
CA GLY A 256 -9.26 4.59 0.55
C GLY A 256 -7.80 4.65 0.10
N ARG A 257 -6.91 5.00 1.04
CA ARG A 257 -5.49 5.26 0.74
C ARG A 257 -4.75 4.02 0.26
N GLY A 258 -3.99 4.17 -0.82
CA GLY A 258 -3.29 3.06 -1.46
C GLY A 258 -4.24 2.07 -2.15
N GLY A 259 -5.48 2.46 -2.46
CA GLY A 259 -6.49 1.53 -2.92
C GLY A 259 -6.18 0.84 -4.25
N SER A 260 -5.47 1.46 -5.19
CA SER A 260 -5.03 0.74 -6.41
C SER A 260 -3.99 -0.34 -6.11
N ASP A 261 -3.11 -0.13 -5.13
CA ASP A 261 -2.18 -1.15 -4.67
C ASP A 261 -2.95 -2.28 -3.96
N LEU A 262 -4.00 -1.93 -3.19
CA LEU A 262 -4.86 -2.91 -2.51
C LEU A 262 -5.64 -3.76 -3.53
N THR A 263 -6.12 -3.17 -4.62
CA THR A 263 -6.71 -3.93 -5.74
C THR A 263 -5.72 -4.97 -6.27
N ALA A 264 -4.45 -4.58 -6.48
CA ALA A 264 -3.44 -5.46 -7.03
C ALA A 264 -3.10 -6.63 -6.10
N THR A 265 -2.90 -6.37 -4.80
CA THR A 265 -2.64 -7.44 -3.83
C THR A 265 -3.85 -8.34 -3.60
N THR A 266 -5.07 -7.79 -3.68
CA THR A 266 -6.31 -8.58 -3.60
C THR A 266 -6.44 -9.53 -4.78
N ILE A 267 -6.18 -9.08 -6.01
CA ILE A 267 -6.15 -9.94 -7.19
C ILE A 267 -5.06 -11.01 -7.06
N GLY A 268 -3.87 -10.62 -6.59
CA GLY A 268 -2.77 -11.55 -6.30
C GLY A 268 -3.20 -12.69 -5.39
N LYS A 269 -3.81 -12.36 -4.24
CA LYS A 269 -4.33 -13.35 -3.27
C LYS A 269 -5.48 -14.17 -3.85
N ALA A 270 -6.43 -13.53 -4.55
CA ALA A 270 -7.59 -14.20 -5.14
C ALA A 270 -7.20 -15.28 -6.16
N LEU A 271 -6.21 -15.00 -6.99
CA LEU A 271 -5.75 -15.88 -8.07
C LEU A 271 -4.57 -16.79 -7.65
N GLY A 272 -4.02 -16.62 -6.45
CA GLY A 272 -2.86 -17.40 -5.98
C GLY A 272 -1.61 -17.18 -6.83
N LEU A 273 -1.36 -15.94 -7.26
CA LEU A 273 -0.29 -15.61 -8.22
C LEU A 273 1.09 -15.65 -7.58
N ARG A 274 2.13 -15.85 -8.41
CA ARG A 274 3.52 -15.99 -7.97
C ARG A 274 4.09 -14.72 -7.33
N GLU A 275 3.75 -13.56 -7.88
CA GLU A 275 4.17 -12.26 -7.35
C GLU A 275 3.20 -11.15 -7.77
N ILE A 276 3.22 -10.07 -6.99
CA ILE A 276 2.52 -8.81 -7.29
C ILE A 276 3.58 -7.75 -7.58
N GLN A 277 3.50 -7.11 -8.74
CA GLN A 277 4.44 -6.08 -9.16
C GLN A 277 3.80 -4.69 -9.08
N VAL A 278 4.47 -3.76 -8.41
CA VAL A 278 4.10 -2.35 -8.36
C VAL A 278 5.16 -1.55 -9.12
N TRP A 279 4.75 -0.93 -10.21
CA TRP A 279 5.63 -0.17 -11.10
C TRP A 279 5.63 1.31 -10.72
N LYS A 280 6.83 1.85 -10.50
CA LYS A 280 7.12 3.24 -10.11
C LYS A 280 8.15 3.86 -11.05
N ASP A 281 8.70 5.00 -10.67
CA ASP A 281 9.71 5.81 -11.38
C ASP A 281 11.12 5.70 -10.79
N VAL A 282 11.30 4.89 -9.73
CA VAL A 282 12.59 4.61 -9.08
C VAL A 282 12.85 3.11 -9.00
N ASP A 283 14.13 2.73 -8.88
CA ASP A 283 14.64 1.34 -8.85
C ASP A 283 14.28 0.60 -7.54
N GLY A 284 12.99 0.53 -7.23
CA GLY A 284 12.46 -0.09 -6.01
C GLY A 284 12.30 0.89 -4.86
N VAL A 285 12.61 0.42 -3.66
CA VAL A 285 12.68 1.21 -2.43
C VAL A 285 14.13 1.58 -2.19
N LEU A 286 14.38 2.83 -1.83
CA LEU A 286 15.73 3.37 -1.68
C LEU A 286 16.10 3.52 -0.20
N THR A 287 17.41 3.57 0.07
CA THR A 287 17.96 3.80 1.43
C THR A 287 17.60 5.18 2.01
N CYS A 288 17.21 6.14 1.17
CA CYS A 288 16.59 7.41 1.55
C CYS A 288 15.94 8.05 0.31
N ASP A 289 15.30 9.22 0.46
CA ASP A 289 14.79 9.98 -0.68
C ASP A 289 15.95 10.49 -1.56
N PRO A 290 15.99 10.15 -2.87
CA PRO A 290 17.05 10.56 -3.79
C PRO A 290 17.08 12.07 -4.04
N ASN A 291 15.97 12.78 -3.78
CA ASN A 291 15.93 14.24 -3.85
C ASN A 291 16.66 14.92 -2.67
N ILE A 292 16.80 14.21 -1.54
CA ILE A 292 17.52 14.70 -0.36
C ILE A 292 19.00 14.35 -0.48
N TYR A 293 19.32 13.11 -0.85
CA TYR A 293 20.68 12.64 -1.03
C TYR A 293 20.84 11.84 -2.33
N PRO A 294 21.61 12.35 -3.32
CA PRO A 294 21.71 11.73 -4.65
C PRO A 294 22.32 10.32 -4.68
N ARG A 295 23.10 9.92 -3.67
CA ARG A 295 23.67 8.56 -3.58
C ARG A 295 22.74 7.57 -2.86
N ALA A 296 21.43 7.80 -2.90
CA ALA A 296 20.47 6.84 -2.39
C ALA A 296 20.58 5.53 -3.19
N GLU A 297 20.73 4.41 -2.48
CA GLU A 297 20.93 3.09 -3.10
C GLU A 297 19.63 2.28 -3.08
N PRO A 298 19.39 1.42 -4.09
CA PRO A 298 18.30 0.45 -4.06
C PRO A 298 18.45 -0.56 -2.92
N VAL A 299 17.38 -0.74 -2.15
CA VAL A 299 17.27 -1.79 -1.13
C VAL A 299 16.69 -3.04 -1.79
N PRO A 300 17.47 -4.11 -2.01
CA PRO A 300 17.03 -5.24 -2.84
C PRO A 300 15.94 -6.10 -2.18
N TYR A 301 15.94 -6.19 -0.85
CA TYR A 301 15.03 -7.04 -0.09
C TYR A 301 14.48 -6.30 1.12
N LEU A 302 13.18 -6.43 1.36
CA LEU A 302 12.48 -5.93 2.53
C LEU A 302 11.57 -6.99 3.12
N THR A 303 11.34 -6.90 4.42
CA THR A 303 10.20 -7.59 5.04
C THR A 303 8.92 -6.76 4.91
N PHE A 304 7.75 -7.40 5.01
CA PHE A 304 6.47 -6.67 5.07
C PHE A 304 6.40 -5.68 6.24
N ASP A 305 7.01 -6.01 7.38
CA ASP A 305 7.04 -5.11 8.54
C ASP A 305 7.94 -3.89 8.27
N GLU A 306 9.13 -4.07 7.67
CA GLU A 306 9.98 -2.94 7.25
C GLU A 306 9.26 -2.06 6.21
N ALA A 307 8.62 -2.67 5.21
CA ALA A 307 7.89 -1.93 4.18
C ALA A 307 6.71 -1.13 4.75
N ALA A 308 6.00 -1.68 5.74
CA ALA A 308 4.88 -1.00 6.39
C ALA A 308 5.34 0.25 7.14
N GLU A 309 6.43 0.15 7.89
CA GLU A 309 7.02 1.28 8.63
C GLU A 309 7.54 2.35 7.66
N LEU A 310 8.25 1.95 6.59
CA LEU A 310 8.70 2.88 5.55
C LEU A 310 7.54 3.65 4.92
N ALA A 311 6.47 2.95 4.54
CA ALA A 311 5.30 3.56 3.92
C ALA A 311 4.58 4.51 4.87
N TYR A 312 4.51 4.19 6.16
CA TYR A 312 3.88 5.04 7.17
C TYR A 312 4.54 6.41 7.28
N PHE A 313 5.88 6.45 7.29
CA PHE A 313 6.64 7.71 7.42
C PHE A 313 6.85 8.46 6.10
N GLY A 314 6.25 7.98 4.99
CA GLY A 314 6.20 8.70 3.72
C GLY A 314 7.24 8.27 2.69
N ALA A 315 7.96 7.16 2.92
CA ALA A 315 8.70 6.55 1.83
C ALA A 315 7.72 6.13 0.72
N GLN A 316 8.11 6.32 -0.54
CA GLN A 316 7.30 5.93 -1.68
C GLN A 316 7.27 4.40 -1.84
N VAL A 317 6.58 3.71 -0.92
CA VAL A 317 6.34 2.25 -0.90
C VAL A 317 4.83 2.00 -1.02
N LEU A 318 4.38 0.77 -0.81
CA LEU A 318 2.96 0.41 -0.72
C LEU A 318 2.41 0.80 0.66
N HIS A 319 1.21 1.35 0.70
CA HIS A 319 0.52 1.64 1.96
C HIS A 319 0.33 0.36 2.81
N PRO A 320 0.44 0.39 4.16
CA PRO A 320 0.34 -0.81 4.99
C PRO A 320 -0.94 -1.62 4.77
N GLN A 321 -2.07 -0.93 4.59
CA GLN A 321 -3.35 -1.58 4.30
C GLN A 321 -3.34 -2.36 2.99
N SER A 322 -2.64 -1.89 1.95
CA SER A 322 -2.57 -2.59 0.67
C SER A 322 -1.71 -3.83 0.73
N MET A 323 -0.78 -3.94 1.67
CA MET A 323 0.04 -5.15 1.84
C MET A 323 -0.67 -6.29 2.57
N ARG A 324 -1.80 -6.04 3.24
CA ARG A 324 -2.52 -7.05 4.04
C ARG A 324 -2.83 -8.34 3.23
N PRO A 325 -3.45 -8.27 2.02
CA PRO A 325 -3.73 -9.48 1.25
C PRO A 325 -2.47 -10.24 0.84
N ALA A 326 -1.41 -9.54 0.48
CA ALA A 326 -0.13 -10.15 0.08
C ALA A 326 0.54 -10.87 1.28
N ARG A 327 0.53 -10.23 2.46
CA ARG A 327 1.05 -10.82 3.70
C ARG A 327 0.27 -12.08 4.12
N GLU A 328 -1.05 -12.03 4.06
CA GLU A 328 -1.92 -13.17 4.41
C GLU A 328 -1.78 -14.32 3.42
N GLY A 329 -1.70 -14.02 2.12
CA GLY A 329 -1.48 -15.01 1.05
C GLY A 329 -0.04 -15.48 0.92
N ASP A 330 0.90 -14.90 1.68
CA ASP A 330 2.34 -15.11 1.56
C ASP A 330 2.89 -14.88 0.14
N ILE A 331 2.33 -13.89 -0.56
CA ILE A 331 2.68 -13.56 -1.95
C ILE A 331 3.71 -12.42 -1.95
N PRO A 332 4.90 -12.61 -2.52
CA PRO A 332 5.89 -11.55 -2.64
C PRO A 332 5.37 -10.34 -3.42
N VAL A 333 5.72 -9.15 -2.93
CA VAL A 333 5.45 -7.88 -3.63
C VAL A 333 6.76 -7.33 -4.16
N ARG A 334 6.83 -6.99 -5.45
CA ARG A 334 8.01 -6.42 -6.08
C ARG A 334 7.76 -4.98 -6.49
N VAL A 335 8.59 -4.05 -6.03
CA VAL A 335 8.58 -2.65 -6.48
C VAL A 335 9.60 -2.51 -7.61
N LYS A 336 9.16 -2.13 -8.81
CA LYS A 336 9.99 -2.03 -10.03
C LYS A 336 9.97 -0.61 -10.61
N ASN A 337 10.99 -0.28 -11.41
CA ASN A 337 11.04 0.97 -12.15
C ASN A 337 10.55 0.80 -13.60
N SER A 338 9.59 1.62 -14.01
CA SER A 338 9.11 1.68 -15.39
C SER A 338 10.16 2.22 -16.37
N TYR A 339 11.11 3.05 -15.93
CA TYR A 339 12.21 3.56 -16.74
C TYR A 339 13.43 2.62 -16.81
N ASN A 340 13.51 1.65 -15.90
CA ASN A 340 14.58 0.64 -15.85
C ASN A 340 13.99 -0.76 -15.62
N PRO A 341 13.29 -1.36 -16.60
CA PRO A 341 12.51 -2.59 -16.39
C PRO A 341 13.35 -3.83 -16.05
N ASN A 342 14.63 -3.80 -16.40
CA ASN A 342 15.60 -4.87 -16.17
C ASN A 342 16.20 -4.84 -14.76
N ALA A 343 16.07 -3.73 -14.03
CA ALA A 343 16.48 -3.70 -12.63
C ALA A 343 15.69 -4.72 -11.81
N PRO A 344 16.33 -5.38 -10.82
CA PRO A 344 15.66 -6.36 -9.96
C PRO A 344 14.55 -5.71 -9.11
N GLY A 345 14.69 -4.41 -8.84
CA GLY A 345 13.84 -3.65 -7.93
C GLY A 345 13.99 -4.13 -6.49
N THR A 346 12.94 -3.92 -5.70
CA THR A 346 12.87 -4.38 -4.30
C THR A 346 11.86 -5.48 -4.16
N LEU A 347 12.28 -6.61 -3.59
CA LEU A 347 11.39 -7.72 -3.25
C LEU A 347 10.99 -7.68 -1.77
N ILE A 348 9.70 -7.54 -1.51
CA ILE A 348 9.08 -7.50 -0.19
C ILE A 348 8.49 -8.88 0.12
N THR A 349 8.94 -9.50 1.22
CA THR A 349 8.55 -10.86 1.63
C THR A 349 8.28 -10.92 3.13
N ARG A 350 7.86 -12.09 3.65
CA ARG A 350 7.66 -12.29 5.09
C ARG A 350 8.95 -12.19 5.89
N ALA A 351 10.05 -12.74 5.37
CA ALA A 351 11.33 -12.80 6.03
C ALA A 351 12.47 -12.70 5.00
N ARG A 352 13.59 -12.12 5.42
CA ARG A 352 14.83 -12.05 4.64
C ARG A 352 16.02 -12.33 5.54
N ASP A 353 17.19 -12.56 4.96
CA ASP A 353 18.42 -12.64 5.73
C ASP A 353 18.76 -11.27 6.35
N MET A 354 18.89 -11.25 7.68
CA MET A 354 19.22 -10.07 8.49
C MET A 354 20.67 -10.10 9.00
N SER A 355 21.46 -11.13 8.67
CA SER A 355 22.81 -11.36 9.19
C SER A 355 23.76 -10.17 8.96
N LYS A 356 23.67 -9.53 7.79
CA LYS A 356 24.47 -8.36 7.41
C LYS A 356 23.72 -7.02 7.56
N ALA A 357 22.42 -7.05 7.82
CA ALA A 357 21.60 -5.84 7.87
C ALA A 357 21.81 -5.10 9.20
N VAL A 358 22.21 -3.83 9.11
CA VAL A 358 22.27 -2.90 10.25
C VAL A 358 21.13 -1.89 10.11
N LEU A 359 21.27 -0.97 9.16
CA LEU A 359 20.24 0.00 8.79
C LEU A 359 19.76 -0.31 7.37
N THR A 360 18.46 -0.24 7.15
CA THR A 360 17.81 -0.54 5.88
C THR A 360 17.52 0.73 5.11
N SER A 361 16.93 1.75 5.75
CA SER A 361 16.60 3.02 5.10
C SER A 361 16.32 4.14 6.13
N ILE A 362 16.44 5.38 5.68
CA ILE A 362 16.23 6.62 6.43
C ILE A 362 15.11 7.40 5.75
N VAL A 363 14.04 7.68 6.50
CA VAL A 363 12.86 8.41 6.00
C VAL A 363 12.74 9.74 6.71
N LEU A 364 12.40 10.79 5.96
CA LEU A 364 12.17 12.14 6.49
C LEU A 364 10.72 12.55 6.27
N LYS A 365 10.00 12.85 7.36
CA LYS A 365 8.68 13.49 7.34
C LYS A 365 8.82 14.92 7.84
N ARG A 366 8.53 15.89 6.98
CA ARG A 366 8.74 17.33 7.25
C ARG A 366 7.49 18.02 7.76
N ASN A 367 7.69 19.21 8.33
CA ASN A 367 6.63 20.17 8.62
C ASN A 367 5.54 19.54 9.50
N VAL A 368 6.01 18.81 10.50
CA VAL A 368 5.22 18.13 11.52
C VAL A 368 5.03 19.08 12.70
N THR A 369 3.83 19.08 13.27
CA THR A 369 3.54 19.79 14.52
C THR A 369 3.74 18.83 15.69
N MET A 370 4.53 19.26 16.68
CA MET A 370 4.74 18.55 17.93
C MET A 370 3.99 19.26 19.06
N LEU A 371 3.31 18.49 19.91
CA LEU A 371 2.63 18.94 21.11
C LEU A 371 3.30 18.30 22.32
N ASP A 372 3.62 19.09 23.34
CA ASP A 372 4.09 18.60 24.64
C ASP A 372 3.05 18.93 25.70
N ILE A 373 2.53 17.90 26.37
CA ILE A 373 1.41 17.95 27.30
C ILE A 373 1.94 17.56 28.67
N VAL A 374 2.08 18.54 29.58
CA VAL A 374 2.68 18.36 30.90
C VAL A 374 1.60 18.44 31.97
N SER A 375 1.48 17.40 32.80
CA SER A 375 0.57 17.39 33.94
C SER A 375 1.09 16.51 35.06
N THR A 376 1.30 17.10 36.25
CA THR A 376 1.66 16.34 37.45
C THR A 376 0.57 15.36 37.89
N ARG A 377 -0.67 15.54 37.39
CA ARG A 377 -1.79 14.62 37.59
C ARG A 377 -1.64 13.30 36.83
N MET A 378 -0.66 13.17 35.95
CA MET A 378 -0.38 11.91 35.24
C MET A 378 0.27 10.87 36.16
N LEU A 379 0.99 11.29 37.20
CA LEU A 379 1.63 10.41 38.17
C LEU A 379 0.61 9.62 38.98
N GLY A 380 0.60 8.30 38.82
CA GLY A 380 -0.21 7.37 39.63
C GLY A 380 -1.71 7.39 39.34
N GLN A 381 -2.16 8.10 38.31
CA GLN A 381 -3.56 8.19 37.90
C GLN A 381 -3.80 7.38 36.61
N PHE A 382 -4.85 6.57 36.60
CA PHE A 382 -5.34 5.92 35.38
C PHE A 382 -6.27 6.87 34.61
N GLY A 383 -6.29 6.75 33.28
CA GLY A 383 -7.25 7.47 32.43
C GLY A 383 -6.79 8.83 31.89
N PHE A 384 -5.65 9.38 32.33
CA PHE A 384 -5.12 10.62 31.76
C PHE A 384 -4.82 10.48 30.26
N LEU A 385 -4.08 9.43 29.86
CA LEU A 385 -3.82 9.11 28.46
C LEU A 385 -5.10 8.91 27.65
N ALA A 386 -6.08 8.18 28.21
CA ALA A 386 -7.36 7.96 27.56
C ALA A 386 -8.10 9.29 27.30
N LYS A 387 -8.06 10.21 28.26
CA LYS A 387 -8.67 11.54 28.11
C LYS A 387 -7.97 12.38 27.05
N VAL A 388 -6.63 12.37 27.01
CA VAL A 388 -5.86 13.07 25.98
C VAL A 388 -6.23 12.55 24.59
N PHE A 389 -6.23 11.24 24.37
CA PHE A 389 -6.56 10.67 23.06
C PHE A 389 -8.03 10.80 22.67
N SER A 390 -8.96 10.84 23.64
CA SER A 390 -10.38 11.14 23.40
C SER A 390 -10.57 12.52 22.79
N ILE A 391 -9.81 13.54 23.24
CA ILE A 391 -9.88 14.90 22.68
C ILE A 391 -9.47 14.90 21.20
N PHE A 392 -8.40 14.17 20.85
CA PHE A 392 -7.98 14.04 19.45
C PHE A 392 -9.01 13.28 18.60
N GLU A 393 -9.63 12.23 19.15
CA GLU A 393 -10.70 11.46 18.49
C GLU A 393 -11.93 12.34 18.21
N ASP A 394 -12.41 13.09 19.22
CA ASP A 394 -13.57 13.98 19.11
C ASP A 394 -13.35 15.08 18.05
N LEU A 395 -12.10 15.53 17.89
CA LEU A 395 -11.72 16.52 16.89
C LEU A 395 -11.34 15.90 15.52
N GLY A 396 -11.30 14.57 15.41
CA GLY A 396 -10.95 13.86 14.18
C GLY A 396 -9.48 14.01 13.77
N ILE A 397 -8.58 14.27 14.72
CA ILE A 397 -7.15 14.50 14.46
C ILE A 397 -6.36 13.23 14.71
N SER A 398 -5.51 12.88 13.74
CA SER A 398 -4.64 11.70 13.84
C SER A 398 -3.30 12.07 14.44
N VAL A 399 -2.90 11.30 15.46
CA VAL A 399 -1.57 11.37 16.07
C VAL A 399 -0.65 10.36 15.38
N ASP A 400 0.61 10.73 15.17
CA ASP A 400 1.64 9.93 14.51
C ASP A 400 2.58 9.22 15.51
N VAL A 401 3.43 10.01 16.18
CA VAL A 401 4.48 9.51 17.08
C VAL A 401 4.15 9.96 18.50
N VAL A 402 4.38 9.07 19.46
CA VAL A 402 4.11 9.30 20.88
C VAL A 402 5.37 8.95 21.69
N ALA A 403 5.66 9.77 22.68
CA ALA A 403 6.65 9.52 23.72
C ALA A 403 6.11 10.03 25.06
N THR A 404 6.47 9.36 26.15
CA THR A 404 5.96 9.68 27.48
C THR A 404 7.10 9.78 28.47
N SER A 405 7.01 10.73 29.38
CA SER A 405 7.75 10.75 30.65
C SER A 405 6.81 10.40 31.81
N GLU A 406 7.26 10.55 33.04
CA GLU A 406 6.44 10.36 34.24
C GLU A 406 5.30 11.39 34.36
N VAL A 407 5.50 12.60 33.84
CA VAL A 407 4.59 13.75 33.99
C VAL A 407 4.22 14.43 32.67
N SER A 408 4.73 13.96 31.55
CA SER A 408 4.46 14.56 30.24
C SER A 408 4.25 13.54 29.14
N ILE A 409 3.54 13.98 28.11
CA ILE A 409 3.32 13.25 26.87
C ILE A 409 3.70 14.18 25.73
N SER A 410 4.63 13.74 24.88
CA SER A 410 4.96 14.44 23.64
C SER A 410 4.39 13.67 22.46
N LEU A 411 3.75 14.38 21.54
CA LEU A 411 2.97 13.84 20.43
C LEU A 411 3.32 14.58 19.15
N THR A 412 3.28 13.89 18.01
CA THR A 412 3.32 14.54 16.70
C THR A 412 2.01 14.32 15.95
N LEU A 413 1.57 15.29 15.16
CA LEU A 413 0.32 15.22 14.40
C LEU A 413 0.56 14.88 12.92
N ASP A 414 -0.33 14.09 12.31
CA ASP A 414 -0.24 13.80 10.87
C ASP A 414 -0.59 15.04 10.05
N PRO A 415 0.38 15.61 9.30
CA PRO A 415 0.11 16.69 8.35
C PRO A 415 -1.07 16.32 7.44
N SER A 416 -1.12 15.09 6.91
CA SER A 416 -1.95 14.79 5.74
C SER A 416 -3.46 14.84 5.96
N LYS A 417 -3.93 14.79 7.22
CA LYS A 417 -5.34 15.03 7.57
C LYS A 417 -5.63 16.50 7.87
N LEU A 418 -4.68 17.22 8.45
CA LEU A 418 -4.76 18.68 8.65
C LEU A 418 -4.77 19.43 7.29
N TRP A 419 -3.96 19.00 6.32
CA TRP A 419 -3.80 19.68 5.02
C TRP A 419 -4.90 19.41 3.98
N SER A 420 -5.85 18.53 4.25
CA SER A 420 -7.03 18.35 3.37
C SER A 420 -8.06 19.49 3.51
N ARG A 421 -7.82 20.42 4.44
CA ARG A 421 -8.66 21.58 4.76
C ARG A 421 -7.89 22.87 4.50
N GLU A 422 -8.60 23.96 4.23
CA GLU A 422 -8.01 25.28 3.96
C GLU A 422 -7.06 25.73 5.09
N LEU A 423 -6.01 26.49 4.75
CA LEU A 423 -4.98 26.98 5.70
C LEU A 423 -5.57 27.72 6.92
N ILE A 424 -6.69 28.43 6.74
CA ILE A 424 -7.38 29.15 7.81
C ILE A 424 -8.00 28.18 8.81
N GLN A 425 -8.54 27.07 8.33
CA GLN A 425 -9.18 26.05 9.15
C GLN A 425 -8.14 25.28 9.98
N GLN A 426 -6.94 25.09 9.45
CA GLN A 426 -5.83 24.43 10.16
C GLN A 426 -5.37 25.20 11.40
N ALA A 427 -5.21 26.52 11.29
CA ALA A 427 -4.84 27.36 12.43
C ALA A 427 -5.90 27.29 13.54
N SER A 428 -7.18 27.44 13.15
CA SER A 428 -8.29 27.35 14.10
C SER A 428 -8.44 25.96 14.76
N GLU A 429 -8.14 24.88 14.04
CA GLU A 429 -8.19 23.51 14.58
C GLU A 429 -7.08 23.27 15.61
N LEU A 430 -5.85 23.72 15.33
CA LEU A 430 -4.73 23.61 16.26
C LEU A 430 -4.98 24.42 17.54
N ASP A 431 -5.49 25.64 17.41
CA ASP A 431 -5.83 26.48 18.56
C ASP A 431 -6.90 25.79 19.42
N HIS A 432 -7.94 25.22 18.79
CA HIS A 432 -9.00 24.52 19.50
C HIS A 432 -8.50 23.25 20.23
N VAL A 433 -7.57 22.49 19.63
CA VAL A 433 -6.93 21.34 20.29
C VAL A 433 -6.19 21.79 21.55
N VAL A 434 -5.41 22.87 21.44
CA VAL A 434 -4.64 23.42 22.55
C VAL A 434 -5.59 23.87 23.67
N GLU A 435 -6.65 24.62 23.33
CA GLU A 435 -7.66 25.06 24.30
C GLU A 435 -8.32 23.89 25.06
N GLU A 436 -8.69 22.81 24.37
CA GLU A 436 -9.28 21.63 25.03
C GLU A 436 -8.28 20.89 25.93
N LEU A 437 -7.02 20.76 25.50
CA LEU A 437 -5.97 20.11 26.27
C LEU A 437 -5.52 20.95 27.48
N GLU A 438 -5.53 22.28 27.37
CA GLU A 438 -5.17 23.20 28.45
C GLU A 438 -6.12 23.12 29.65
N LYS A 439 -7.34 22.58 29.47
CA LYS A 439 -8.27 22.29 30.57
C LYS A 439 -7.76 21.22 31.53
N ILE A 440 -6.79 20.40 31.10
CA ILE A 440 -6.30 19.24 31.88
C ILE A 440 -4.79 19.21 32.08
N ALA A 441 -4.03 20.02 31.35
CA ALA A 441 -2.58 20.02 31.33
C ALA A 441 -2.01 21.38 30.89
N ILE A 442 -0.69 21.55 30.99
CA ILE A 442 0.04 22.64 30.34
C ILE A 442 0.44 22.13 28.96
N VAL A 443 0.19 22.90 27.90
CA VAL A 443 0.41 22.47 26.52
C VAL A 443 1.42 23.39 25.86
N ASN A 444 2.47 22.83 25.26
CA ASN A 444 3.41 23.56 24.42
C ASN A 444 3.27 23.06 22.98
N LEU A 445 2.96 23.98 22.07
CA LEU A 445 2.85 23.69 20.64
C LEU A 445 4.14 24.12 19.92
N LEU A 446 4.77 23.19 19.21
CA LEU A 446 6.04 23.36 18.51
C LEU A 446 5.86 23.01 17.03
N GLN A 447 5.81 24.03 16.18
CA GLN A 447 5.72 23.87 14.73
C GLN A 447 7.10 23.74 14.09
N HIS A 448 7.13 23.44 12.79
CA HIS A 448 8.36 23.34 11.99
C HIS A 448 9.33 22.30 12.53
N ARG A 449 8.81 21.10 12.79
CA ARG A 449 9.59 19.94 13.20
C ARG A 449 9.59 18.88 12.11
N SER A 450 10.65 18.09 12.11
CA SER A 450 10.82 16.97 11.19
C SER A 450 11.02 15.68 11.97
N ILE A 451 10.40 14.61 11.49
CA ILE A 451 10.64 13.24 11.97
C ILE A 451 11.65 12.59 11.03
N ILE A 452 12.79 12.16 11.58
CA ILE A 452 13.72 11.24 10.94
C ILE A 452 13.43 9.84 11.48
N SER A 453 12.95 8.96 10.61
CA SER A 453 12.70 7.55 10.92
C SER A 453 13.83 6.69 10.36
N LEU A 454 14.37 5.85 11.23
CA LEU A 454 15.44 4.91 10.94
C LEU A 454 14.83 3.51 10.90
N ILE A 455 14.79 2.91 9.71
CA ILE A 455 14.31 1.55 9.54
C ILE A 455 15.51 0.63 9.46
N GLY A 456 15.59 -0.36 10.35
CA GLY A 456 16.76 -1.23 10.44
C GLY A 456 16.55 -2.46 11.30
N ASN A 457 17.65 -3.16 11.55
CA ASN A 457 17.65 -4.37 12.36
C ASN A 457 17.67 -4.03 13.86
N VAL A 458 16.52 -4.18 14.54
CA VAL A 458 16.43 -3.89 15.99
C VAL A 458 17.37 -4.74 16.85
N GLN A 459 17.82 -5.91 16.38
CA GLN A 459 18.80 -6.70 17.13
C GLN A 459 20.15 -5.97 17.28
N ARG A 460 20.38 -4.96 16.44
CA ARG A 460 21.56 -4.08 16.47
C ARG A 460 21.20 -2.65 16.90
N SER A 461 20.09 -2.46 17.62
CA SER A 461 19.57 -1.13 18.00
C SER A 461 20.60 -0.27 18.74
N SER A 462 21.36 -0.83 19.69
CA SER A 462 22.39 -0.09 20.44
C SER A 462 23.47 0.47 19.51
N LEU A 463 23.94 -0.33 18.54
CA LEU A 463 24.92 0.10 17.54
C LEU A 463 24.36 1.20 16.64
N ILE A 464 23.10 1.06 16.21
CA ILE A 464 22.42 2.07 15.37
C ILE A 464 22.34 3.39 16.16
N LEU A 465 21.85 3.36 17.40
CA LEU A 465 21.66 4.55 18.23
C LEU A 465 22.99 5.24 18.55
N GLU A 466 24.04 4.48 18.92
CA GLU A 466 25.37 5.03 19.16
C GLU A 466 25.87 5.83 17.94
N LYS A 467 25.82 5.20 16.76
CA LYS A 467 26.29 5.81 15.52
C LYS A 467 25.47 7.04 15.14
N VAL A 468 24.14 6.97 15.29
CA VAL A 468 23.22 8.09 15.03
C VAL A 468 23.55 9.27 15.94
N PHE A 469 23.61 9.06 17.26
CA PHE A 469 23.84 10.17 18.19
C PHE A 469 25.26 10.74 18.09
N ASN A 470 26.25 9.92 17.69
CA ASN A 470 27.58 10.43 17.39
C ASN A 470 27.53 11.41 16.20
N VAL A 471 26.89 11.02 15.09
CA VAL A 471 26.72 11.88 13.90
C VAL A 471 25.96 13.17 14.24
N LEU A 472 24.83 13.05 14.95
CA LEU A 472 24.02 14.22 15.32
C LEU A 472 24.80 15.17 16.25
N ARG A 473 25.54 14.64 17.22
CA ARG A 473 26.41 15.43 18.09
C ARG A 473 27.50 16.17 17.32
N THR A 474 28.17 15.51 16.37
CA THR A 474 29.20 16.13 15.53
C THR A 474 28.63 17.30 14.71
N ASN A 475 27.37 17.18 14.28
CA ASN A 475 26.67 18.22 13.53
C ASN A 475 26.03 19.30 14.44
N GLY A 476 26.11 19.19 15.76
CA GLY A 476 25.50 20.13 16.70
C GLY A 476 23.97 20.06 16.76
N VAL A 477 23.38 18.93 16.35
CA VAL A 477 21.94 18.72 16.27
C VAL A 477 21.40 18.21 17.60
N ASN A 478 20.33 18.84 18.08
CA ASN A 478 19.64 18.43 19.30
C ASN A 478 18.34 17.68 18.98
N VAL A 479 18.29 16.40 19.33
CA VAL A 479 17.06 15.59 19.23
C VAL A 479 16.09 16.01 20.32
N GLN A 480 14.86 16.36 19.94
CA GLN A 480 13.84 16.88 20.86
C GLN A 480 12.94 15.78 21.42
N MET A 481 12.72 14.73 20.63
CA MET A 481 11.90 13.60 21.03
C MET A 481 12.44 12.34 20.34
N ILE A 482 12.41 11.22 21.07
CA ILE A 482 12.80 9.90 20.60
C ILE A 482 11.62 8.98 20.84
N SER A 483 11.24 8.20 19.84
CA SER A 483 10.23 7.16 19.99
C SER A 483 10.72 5.86 19.35
N GLN A 484 10.82 4.83 20.18
CA GLN A 484 11.11 3.48 19.76
C GLN A 484 10.14 2.56 20.49
N GLY A 485 9.19 2.00 19.74
CA GLY A 485 8.19 1.09 20.28
C GLY A 485 8.67 -0.36 20.35
N ALA A 486 7.74 -1.26 20.66
CA ALA A 486 7.94 -2.70 20.49
C ALA A 486 8.01 -3.14 19.01
N SER A 487 7.74 -2.21 18.08
CA SER A 487 8.00 -2.44 16.65
C SER A 487 9.46 -2.80 16.45
N LYS A 488 9.70 -3.90 15.72
CA LYS A 488 11.01 -4.53 15.63
C LYS A 488 11.94 -3.88 14.60
N VAL A 489 11.57 -2.75 14.01
CA VAL A 489 12.34 -2.21 12.88
C VAL A 489 12.44 -0.68 12.81
N ASN A 490 11.69 0.10 13.60
CA ASN A 490 11.64 1.57 13.49
C ASN A 490 12.17 2.29 14.75
N ILE A 491 12.95 3.34 14.54
CA ILE A 491 13.34 4.34 15.55
C ILE A 491 13.04 5.73 14.96
N SER A 492 12.22 6.52 15.62
CA SER A 492 11.85 7.87 15.18
C SER A 492 12.49 8.94 16.06
N LEU A 493 13.07 9.95 15.42
CA LEU A 493 13.76 11.08 16.05
C LEU A 493 13.14 12.38 15.54
N ILE A 494 12.82 13.30 16.46
CA ILE A 494 12.29 14.60 16.09
C ILE A 494 13.41 15.64 16.18
N VAL A 495 13.61 16.40 15.11
CA VAL A 495 14.59 17.49 14.97
C VAL A 495 13.90 18.74 14.41
N ASN A 496 14.60 19.87 14.36
CA ASN A 496 14.08 21.05 13.66
C ASN A 496 14.06 20.85 12.14
N ASP A 497 13.15 21.51 11.44
CA ASP A 497 13.02 21.38 9.97
C ASP A 497 14.26 21.86 9.20
N ASP A 498 14.93 22.90 9.70
CA ASP A 498 16.09 23.55 9.07
C ASP A 498 17.34 22.68 9.07
N GLU A 499 17.49 21.80 10.06
CA GLU A 499 18.62 20.86 10.17
C GLU A 499 18.32 19.46 9.59
N ALA A 500 17.06 19.15 9.27
CA ALA A 500 16.62 17.79 8.99
C ALA A 500 17.26 17.15 7.75
N GLU A 501 17.39 17.88 6.65
CA GLU A 501 18.07 17.37 5.44
C GLU A 501 19.54 17.05 5.70
N GLN A 502 20.21 17.96 6.40
CA GLN A 502 21.63 17.79 6.70
C GLN A 502 21.83 16.56 7.59
N CYS A 503 20.94 16.33 8.55
CA CYS A 503 20.93 15.11 9.36
C CYS A 503 20.80 13.87 8.49
N VAL A 504 19.83 13.82 7.57
CA VAL A 504 19.64 12.67 6.67
C VAL A 504 20.88 12.42 5.83
N ARG A 505 21.49 13.47 5.25
CA ARG A 505 22.72 13.33 4.44
C ARG A 505 23.88 12.78 5.26
N SER A 506 24.13 13.32 6.45
CA SER A 506 25.22 12.85 7.32
C SER A 506 24.98 11.44 7.85
N LEU A 507 23.75 11.10 8.23
CA LEU A 507 23.38 9.76 8.66
C LEU A 507 23.55 8.77 7.51
N HIS A 508 23.03 9.09 6.32
CA HIS A 508 23.17 8.23 5.15
C HIS A 508 24.64 7.96 4.83
N SER A 509 25.46 9.01 4.77
CA SER A 509 26.89 8.86 4.52
C SER A 509 27.59 8.00 5.59
N SER A 510 27.23 8.19 6.86
CA SER A 510 27.76 7.35 7.93
C SER A 510 27.35 5.88 7.79
N PHE A 511 26.11 5.57 7.44
CA PHE A 511 25.61 4.20 7.42
C PHE A 511 25.88 3.43 6.12
N PHE A 512 25.90 4.11 4.97
CA PHE A 512 25.92 3.46 3.66
C PHE A 512 27.18 3.79 2.83
N ASP A 513 27.79 4.98 2.96
CA ASP A 513 29.00 5.32 2.16
C ASP A 513 30.29 4.75 2.76
N SER A 514 30.32 4.45 4.06
CA SER A 514 31.53 3.93 4.70
C SER A 514 31.61 2.42 4.52
N GLU A 515 32.47 1.99 3.58
CA GLU A 515 33.02 0.63 3.57
C GLU A 515 33.78 0.43 4.88
N VAL A 516 33.09 -0.07 5.90
CA VAL A 516 33.77 -0.64 7.05
C VAL A 516 33.54 -2.14 6.99
N GLU A 517 34.54 -2.84 6.43
CA GLU A 517 34.77 -4.26 6.69
C GLU A 517 34.98 -4.43 8.19
N TRP A 518 33.91 -4.77 8.91
CA TRP A 518 34.03 -5.17 10.30
C TRP A 518 34.46 -6.63 10.33
N GLU A 519 35.78 -6.86 10.39
CA GLU A 519 36.32 -8.15 10.79
C GLU A 519 35.71 -8.55 12.13
N TYR A 520 34.97 -9.64 12.11
CA TYR A 520 34.49 -10.31 13.31
C TYR A 520 35.70 -10.87 14.04
N VAL A 521 36.18 -10.18 15.08
CA VAL A 521 37.16 -10.75 16.00
C VAL A 521 36.39 -11.65 16.97
N PRO A 522 36.53 -12.99 16.91
CA PRO A 522 35.92 -13.86 17.88
C PRO A 522 36.62 -13.64 19.22
N ASP A 523 35.83 -13.41 20.26
CA ASP A 523 36.28 -13.30 21.63
C ASP A 523 36.78 -14.69 22.09
N ASN A 524 38.02 -15.02 21.77
CA ASN A 524 38.70 -16.19 22.32
C ASN A 524 39.12 -15.85 23.75
N GLY A 525 38.17 -15.99 24.66
CA GLY A 525 38.45 -16.17 26.07
C GLY A 525 39.29 -17.43 26.25
N SER A 526 40.60 -17.25 26.42
CA SER A 526 41.45 -18.23 27.10
C SER A 526 42.02 -17.58 28.35
N ALA A 527 41.38 -17.88 29.47
CA ALA A 527 41.97 -17.77 30.78
C ALA A 527 43.27 -18.59 30.82
N SER A 528 44.35 -17.99 31.31
CA SER A 528 45.51 -18.73 31.81
C SER A 528 45.98 -18.05 33.09
N THR A 529 45.81 -18.82 34.17
CA THR A 529 46.51 -18.85 35.48
C THR A 529 47.14 -17.59 36.04
#